data_AF-B5BSV2-F1
#
_entry.id   AF-B5BSV2-F1
#
_cell.length_a   1.000
_cell.length_b   1.000
_cell.length_c   1.000
_cell.angle_alpha   90.00
_cell.angle_beta   90.00
_cell.angle_gamma   90.00
#
_symmetry.space_group_name_H-M   'P 1'
#
loop_
_entity.id
_entity.type
_entity.pdbx_description
1 polymer ?
#
loop_
_entity_poly.entity_id
_entity_poly.type
_entity_poly.pdbx_seq_one_letter_code
_entity_poly.pdbx_strand_id
1 'polypeptide(L)'
;MKIKTLVVMMLGALSTSLSAATTTPAEVLDLSCWKVTLPVSLDNGDRPTEFSEKEIAKGAMHEDYFYVNEAKDGVVFRSPIQGIKTSKNTKYVRSELREMMRCGDTSHKTKGVNGNNWVFSHNESAESLKNAAGVDGNLKATLSVDHVTSTGEIWQQGRVIIGQIHAPDDEPVKIYYRKLPNHETGSVWISHEPNGGDDIIFPMIGPTKPNYWKQKDKDIPKSYNDGIALGEKFSYEIDINGSDMTVTISREGKADVVQKVDMQNSGYGLKDQWMYFKAGVYNQNRSGNPEDYVQATFYSLDVNHGSAK
;
A
#
# COMPACT_ATOMS: atom_id res chain seq x y z
N MET A 1 -17.65 80.65 1.77
CA MET A 1 -17.43 79.31 1.18
C MET A 1 -16.67 78.48 2.19
N LYS A 2 -17.27 77.39 2.69
CA LYS A 2 -16.78 76.59 3.83
C LYS A 2 -15.81 75.52 3.35
N ILE A 3 -14.66 75.35 4.01
CA ILE A 3 -13.84 74.14 3.90
C ILE A 3 -13.46 73.71 5.32
N LYS A 4 -14.10 72.64 5.80
CA LYS A 4 -13.69 71.91 7.00
C LYS A 4 -12.84 70.73 6.51
N THR A 5 -11.56 70.74 6.86
CA THR A 5 -10.66 69.60 6.63
C THR A 5 -10.99 68.51 7.64
N LEU A 6 -11.54 67.39 7.17
CA LEU A 6 -11.78 66.20 7.96
C LEU A 6 -10.54 65.30 7.82
N VAL A 7 -9.75 65.17 8.88
CA VAL A 7 -8.66 64.19 8.94
C VAL A 7 -9.27 62.85 9.36
N VAL A 8 -9.33 61.90 8.43
CA VAL A 8 -9.72 60.52 8.70
C VAL A 8 -8.43 59.74 8.98
N MET A 9 -8.20 59.37 10.25
CA MET A 9 -7.22 58.34 10.58
C MET A 9 -7.81 56.97 10.22
N MET A 10 -7.29 56.37 9.15
CA MET A 10 -7.52 54.96 8.85
C MET A 10 -6.62 54.12 9.77
N LEU A 11 -7.22 53.47 10.77
CA LEU A 11 -6.59 52.37 11.48
C LEU A 11 -6.60 51.15 10.55
N GLY A 12 -5.45 50.81 9.96
CA GLY A 12 -5.28 49.56 9.23
C GLY A 12 -5.22 48.40 10.21
N ALA A 13 -6.26 47.57 10.26
CA ALA A 13 -6.22 46.30 10.98
C ALA A 13 -5.30 45.34 10.21
N LEU A 14 -4.13 45.01 10.78
CA LEU A 14 -3.33 43.88 10.31
C LEU A 14 -4.09 42.59 10.65
N SER A 15 -4.74 42.00 9.65
CA SER A 15 -5.23 40.62 9.73
C SER A 15 -4.05 39.67 9.59
N THR A 16 -3.49 39.20 10.71
CA THR A 16 -2.57 38.06 10.70
C THR A 16 -3.39 36.81 10.36
N SER A 17 -3.33 36.35 9.11
CA SER A 17 -3.84 35.04 8.73
C SER A 17 -3.00 33.98 9.45
N LEU A 18 -3.54 33.38 10.52
CA LEU A 18 -3.00 32.13 11.04
C LEU A 18 -3.18 31.10 9.92
N SER A 19 -2.08 30.71 9.26
CA SER A 19 -2.10 29.51 8.42
C SER A 19 -2.43 28.35 9.36
N ALA A 20 -3.58 27.70 9.16
CA ALA A 20 -3.88 26.47 9.87
C ALA A 20 -2.75 25.47 9.59
N ALA A 21 -2.25 24.80 10.63
CA ALA A 21 -1.22 23.78 10.45
C ALA A 21 -1.77 22.65 9.55
N THR A 22 -0.97 22.23 8.59
CA THR A 22 -1.31 21.15 7.66
C THR A 22 -1.34 19.81 8.42
N THR A 23 -2.46 19.09 8.34
CA THR A 23 -2.61 17.77 8.94
C THR A 23 -1.71 16.77 8.21
N THR A 24 -0.96 15.96 8.96
CA THR A 24 0.05 15.05 8.43
C THR A 24 -0.44 13.60 8.43
N PRO A 25 0.12 12.71 7.59
CA PRO A 25 -0.30 11.31 7.55
C PRO A 25 -0.20 10.58 8.90
N ALA A 26 0.81 10.90 9.71
CA ALA A 26 1.01 10.30 11.04
C ALA A 26 0.01 10.79 12.10
N GLU A 27 -0.74 11.87 11.84
CA GLU A 27 -1.85 12.32 12.70
C GLU A 27 -3.16 11.59 12.37
N VAL A 28 -3.24 10.94 11.19
CA VAL A 28 -4.44 10.23 10.71
C VAL A 28 -4.33 8.73 10.92
N LEU A 29 -3.15 8.14 10.66
CA LEU A 29 -2.86 6.72 10.85
C LEU A 29 -1.66 6.54 11.80
N ASP A 30 -1.62 5.45 12.58
CA ASP A 30 -0.40 5.08 13.31
C ASP A 30 0.66 4.55 12.33
N LEU A 31 1.58 5.45 11.97
CA LEU A 31 2.68 5.17 11.04
C LEU A 31 4.04 5.09 11.74
N SER A 32 4.05 4.98 13.08
CA SER A 32 5.26 5.05 13.90
C SER A 32 6.26 3.92 13.63
N CYS A 33 5.76 2.78 13.14
CA CYS A 33 6.55 1.60 12.77
C CYS A 33 6.51 1.33 11.26
N TRP A 34 6.48 2.38 10.44
CA TRP A 34 6.50 2.28 8.99
C TRP A 34 7.54 3.21 8.38
N LYS A 35 8.10 2.80 7.25
CA LYS A 35 8.73 3.74 6.31
C LYS A 35 7.88 3.80 5.04
N VAL A 36 7.91 4.91 4.31
CA VAL A 36 7.25 5.04 3.00
C VAL A 36 8.30 5.23 1.92
N THR A 37 8.12 4.57 0.78
CA THR A 37 8.90 4.83 -0.43
C THR A 37 8.04 5.60 -1.44
N LEU A 38 8.56 6.68 -1.99
CA LEU A 38 7.88 7.53 -2.99
C LEU A 38 8.48 7.34 -4.40
N PRO A 39 7.71 7.58 -5.47
CA PRO A 39 8.15 7.36 -6.85
C PRO A 39 9.02 8.50 -7.41
N VAL A 40 9.66 9.30 -6.55
CA VAL A 40 10.43 10.51 -6.90
C VAL A 40 11.72 10.57 -6.09
N SER A 41 12.74 11.27 -6.59
CA SER A 41 13.92 11.65 -5.80
C SER A 41 13.81 13.14 -5.48
N LEU A 42 13.77 13.47 -4.18
CA LEU A 42 13.78 14.85 -3.72
C LEU A 42 15.20 15.42 -3.61
N ASP A 43 16.22 14.56 -3.66
CA ASP A 43 17.64 14.92 -3.62
C ASP A 43 18.30 14.91 -5.00
N ASN A 44 17.52 14.76 -6.08
CA ASN A 44 17.97 14.61 -7.46
C ASN A 44 18.96 13.45 -7.71
N GLY A 45 18.92 12.41 -6.87
CA GLY A 45 19.66 11.17 -7.04
C GLY A 45 18.91 10.08 -7.84
N ASP A 46 19.57 8.94 -8.02
CA ASP A 46 19.03 7.78 -8.78
C ASP A 46 18.14 6.85 -7.93
N ARG A 47 17.84 7.23 -6.69
CA ARG A 47 17.09 6.40 -5.72
C ARG A 47 15.75 7.05 -5.40
N PRO A 48 14.70 6.27 -5.17
CA PRO A 48 13.45 6.83 -4.70
C PRO A 48 13.66 7.41 -3.30
N THR A 49 12.91 8.46 -3.01
CA THR A 49 12.84 9.06 -1.68
C THR A 49 12.18 8.05 -0.75
N GLU A 50 12.79 7.85 0.42
CA GLU A 50 12.18 7.11 1.51
C GLU A 50 12.06 8.05 2.70
N PHE A 51 10.86 8.18 3.28
CA PHE A 51 10.74 8.78 4.61
C PHE A 51 10.80 7.66 5.64
N SER A 52 11.75 7.76 6.56
CA SER A 52 11.94 6.83 7.68
C SER A 52 10.83 6.95 8.72
N GLU A 53 10.79 5.97 9.63
CA GLU A 53 9.87 5.93 10.77
C GLU A 53 9.87 7.25 11.55
N LYS A 54 11.07 7.80 11.81
CA LYS A 54 11.26 9.04 12.56
C LYS A 54 10.89 10.29 11.78
N GLU A 55 11.00 10.27 10.46
CA GLU A 55 10.61 11.40 9.61
C GLU A 55 9.09 11.46 9.48
N ILE A 56 8.44 10.31 9.25
CA ILE A 56 6.97 10.22 9.22
C ILE A 56 6.38 10.65 10.57
N ALA A 57 6.93 10.18 11.69
CA ALA A 57 6.50 10.60 13.03
C ALA A 57 6.68 12.11 13.29
N LYS A 58 7.54 12.79 12.52
CA LYS A 58 7.73 14.25 12.55
C LYS A 58 6.88 15.01 11.52
N GLY A 59 5.99 14.32 10.83
CA GLY A 59 5.07 14.90 9.86
C GLY A 59 5.56 14.91 8.41
N ALA A 60 6.55 14.09 8.05
CA ALA A 60 6.99 13.98 6.67
C ALA A 60 5.85 13.53 5.75
N MET A 61 5.66 14.27 4.65
CA MET A 61 4.64 14.04 3.64
C MET A 61 5.10 14.59 2.28
N HIS A 62 4.40 14.22 1.21
CA HIS A 62 4.62 14.74 -0.12
C HIS A 62 3.28 15.01 -0.81
N GLU A 63 3.08 16.24 -1.28
CA GLU A 63 1.80 16.73 -1.81
C GLU A 63 1.23 15.88 -2.96
N ASP A 64 2.08 15.31 -3.82
CA ASP A 64 1.60 14.46 -4.92
C ASP A 64 1.47 12.97 -4.60
N TYR A 65 2.21 12.44 -3.61
CA TYR A 65 2.44 10.99 -3.54
C TYR A 65 2.07 10.37 -2.18
N PHE A 66 2.08 11.16 -1.10
CA PHE A 66 1.83 10.69 0.25
C PHE A 66 1.35 11.85 1.12
N TYR A 67 0.03 12.02 1.24
CA TYR A 67 -0.58 13.20 1.86
C TYR A 67 -1.92 12.85 2.52
N VAL A 68 -2.51 13.79 3.25
CA VAL A 68 -3.83 13.63 3.88
C VAL A 68 -4.91 14.17 2.92
N ASN A 69 -6.00 13.43 2.75
CA ASN A 69 -7.12 13.86 1.90
C ASN A 69 -7.79 15.15 2.42
N GLU A 70 -8.60 15.79 1.59
CA GLU A 70 -9.27 17.06 1.95
C GLU A 70 -10.17 16.94 3.19
N ALA A 71 -10.80 15.77 3.38
CA ALA A 71 -11.66 15.47 4.53
C ALA A 71 -10.89 15.25 5.84
N LYS A 72 -9.55 15.10 5.77
CA LYS A 72 -8.66 14.84 6.89
C LYS A 72 -8.94 13.55 7.66
N ASP A 73 -9.54 12.58 6.98
CA ASP A 73 -9.91 11.27 7.55
C ASP A 73 -9.18 10.11 6.87
N GLY A 74 -8.33 10.38 5.87
CA GLY A 74 -7.59 9.34 5.17
C GLY A 74 -6.24 9.80 4.63
N VAL A 75 -5.32 8.84 4.49
CA VAL A 75 -3.99 9.02 3.92
C VAL A 75 -3.98 8.53 2.49
N VAL A 76 -3.64 9.43 1.57
CA VAL A 76 -3.59 9.20 0.14
C VAL A 76 -2.21 8.71 -0.27
N PHE A 77 -2.18 7.59 -0.98
CA PHE A 77 -1.01 7.10 -1.69
C PHE A 77 -1.27 7.20 -3.19
N ARG A 78 -0.38 7.87 -3.92
CA ARG A 78 -0.47 8.01 -5.37
C ARG A 78 0.84 7.62 -6.03
N SER A 79 0.76 6.90 -7.14
CA SER A 79 1.92 6.50 -7.93
C SER A 79 1.64 6.62 -9.43
N PRO A 80 2.42 7.41 -10.18
CA PRO A 80 2.32 7.47 -11.64
C PRO A 80 2.80 6.17 -12.29
N ILE A 81 2.74 6.07 -13.62
CA ILE A 81 3.33 4.98 -14.40
C ILE A 81 4.86 5.17 -14.47
N GLN A 82 5.32 6.40 -14.71
CA GLN A 82 6.73 6.72 -14.78
C GLN A 82 7.21 7.43 -13.52
N GLY A 83 8.32 6.95 -12.96
CA GLY A 83 8.95 7.50 -11.76
C GLY A 83 10.20 6.71 -11.40
N ILE A 84 10.77 7.00 -10.24
CA ILE A 84 11.98 6.32 -9.74
C ILE A 84 11.61 5.01 -9.07
N LYS A 85 12.32 3.94 -9.43
CA LYS A 85 12.08 2.57 -8.96
C LYS A 85 13.02 2.24 -7.79
N THR A 86 12.60 1.34 -6.90
CA THR A 86 13.40 0.93 -5.71
C THR A 86 14.71 0.22 -6.03
N SER A 87 14.80 -0.42 -7.19
CA SER A 87 16.00 -1.12 -7.65
C SER A 87 15.93 -1.35 -9.16
N LYS A 88 17.03 -1.85 -9.73
CA LYS A 88 17.09 -2.28 -11.14
C LYS A 88 16.20 -3.51 -11.43
N ASN A 89 15.83 -4.27 -10.40
CA ASN A 89 15.06 -5.51 -10.55
C ASN A 89 13.55 -5.27 -10.59
N THR A 90 13.06 -4.18 -9.97
CA THR A 90 11.65 -3.81 -10.08
C THR A 90 11.38 -3.08 -11.40
N LYS A 91 10.24 -3.40 -12.01
CA LYS A 91 9.78 -2.83 -13.28
C LYS A 91 8.77 -1.70 -13.07
N TYR A 92 8.29 -1.53 -11.85
CA TYR A 92 7.12 -0.74 -11.48
C TYR A 92 7.46 0.24 -10.35
N VAL A 93 6.70 1.31 -10.26
CA VAL A 93 6.87 2.37 -9.24
C VAL A 93 5.78 2.28 -8.19
N ARG A 94 6.03 2.89 -7.03
CA ARG A 94 5.16 2.78 -5.86
C ARG A 94 5.15 4.05 -5.03
N SER A 95 4.02 4.29 -4.37
CA SER A 95 3.96 5.03 -3.12
C SER A 95 3.43 4.05 -2.08
N GLU A 96 4.33 3.48 -1.28
CA GLU A 96 4.01 2.29 -0.51
C GLU A 96 4.80 2.23 0.79
N LEU A 97 4.09 1.88 1.85
CA LEU A 97 4.64 1.62 3.17
C LEU A 97 5.35 0.27 3.22
N ARG A 98 6.39 0.22 4.04
CA ARG A 98 7.10 -1.00 4.42
C ARG A 98 7.15 -1.05 5.93
N GLU A 99 6.65 -2.14 6.51
CA GLU A 99 6.58 -2.33 7.96
C GLU A 99 7.99 -2.33 8.56
N MET A 100 8.21 -1.60 9.65
CA MET A 100 9.47 -1.44 10.35
C MET A 100 9.25 -1.70 11.85
N MET A 101 9.21 -2.97 12.29
CA MET A 101 8.94 -3.29 13.70
C MET A 101 9.99 -2.72 14.68
N ARG A 102 11.14 -2.25 14.18
CA ARG A 102 12.12 -1.52 14.99
C ARG A 102 11.67 -0.09 15.36
N CYS A 103 10.62 0.42 14.71
CA CYS A 103 10.00 1.73 14.99
C CYS A 103 11.01 2.88 15.13
N GLY A 104 12.02 2.92 14.24
CA GLY A 104 13.08 3.93 14.25
C GLY A 104 14.29 3.64 15.14
N ASP A 105 14.35 2.52 15.85
CA ASP A 105 15.58 2.02 16.48
C ASP A 105 16.52 1.43 15.43
N THR A 106 17.49 2.24 15.02
CA THR A 106 18.48 1.87 14.01
C THR A 106 19.55 0.90 14.50
N SER A 107 19.51 0.48 15.78
CA SER A 107 20.33 -0.63 16.27
C SER A 107 19.94 -1.96 15.59
N HIS A 108 18.68 -2.09 15.18
CA HIS A 108 18.18 -3.22 14.39
C HIS A 108 18.33 -2.96 12.89
N LYS A 109 18.92 -3.92 12.19
CA LYS A 109 19.07 -3.88 10.73
C LYS A 109 17.70 -3.99 10.05
N THR A 110 17.52 -3.30 8.93
CA THR A 110 16.27 -3.37 8.16
C THR A 110 15.95 -4.79 7.69
N LYS A 111 16.97 -5.58 7.33
CA LYS A 111 16.83 -6.93 6.75
C LYS A 111 17.33 -8.01 7.71
N GLY A 112 16.75 -9.20 7.59
CA GLY A 112 17.13 -10.40 8.33
C GLY A 112 16.18 -10.70 9.50
N VAL A 113 16.30 -11.91 10.05
CA VAL A 113 15.58 -12.30 11.27
C VAL A 113 16.20 -11.57 12.47
N ASN A 114 15.55 -10.51 12.92
CA ASN A 114 16.02 -9.61 13.99
C ASN A 114 14.84 -8.79 14.54
N GLY A 115 15.12 -7.85 15.45
CA GLY A 115 14.16 -6.91 16.06
C GLY A 115 13.45 -5.91 15.13
N ASN A 116 13.41 -6.14 13.82
CA ASN A 116 12.66 -5.35 12.84
C ASN A 116 11.67 -6.14 11.97
N ASN A 117 11.78 -7.47 11.93
CA ASN A 117 11.01 -8.32 11.03
C ASN A 117 10.42 -9.50 11.80
N TRP A 118 9.30 -10.02 11.31
CA TRP A 118 8.62 -11.15 11.92
C TRP A 118 8.84 -12.44 11.11
N VAL A 119 8.47 -13.57 11.71
CA VAL A 119 8.55 -14.90 11.08
C VAL A 119 7.23 -15.64 11.29
N PHE A 120 6.94 -16.64 10.46
CA PHE A 120 5.80 -17.52 10.70
C PHE A 120 6.03 -18.41 11.93
N SER A 121 4.99 -18.73 12.69
CA SER A 121 5.10 -19.58 13.88
C SER A 121 5.46 -21.02 13.58
N HIS A 122 5.27 -21.45 12.33
CA HIS A 122 5.74 -22.74 11.83
C HIS A 122 7.20 -22.74 11.36
N ASN A 123 7.95 -21.65 11.57
CA ASN A 123 9.36 -21.60 11.21
C ASN A 123 10.14 -22.73 11.91
N GLU A 124 10.93 -23.47 11.14
CA GLU A 124 11.67 -24.65 11.61
C GLU A 124 12.79 -24.29 12.59
N SER A 125 13.24 -23.03 12.60
CA SER A 125 14.31 -22.56 13.43
C SER A 125 13.80 -21.89 14.71
N ALA A 126 14.04 -22.56 15.84
CA ALA A 126 13.81 -21.98 17.17
C ALA A 126 14.62 -20.69 17.40
N GLU A 127 15.81 -20.58 16.78
CA GLU A 127 16.61 -19.36 16.83
C GLU A 127 15.90 -18.20 16.11
N SER A 128 15.28 -18.47 14.96
CA SER A 128 14.54 -17.47 14.22
C SER A 128 13.27 -17.02 14.96
N LEU A 129 12.52 -17.95 15.54
CA LEU A 129 11.35 -17.65 16.38
C LEU A 129 11.68 -16.77 17.60
N LYS A 130 12.89 -16.92 18.15
CA LYS A 130 13.39 -16.14 19.28
C LYS A 130 13.92 -14.76 18.88
N ASN A 131 14.60 -14.68 17.73
CA ASN A 131 15.32 -13.49 17.31
C ASN A 131 14.46 -12.49 16.53
N ALA A 132 13.35 -12.95 15.95
CA ALA A 132 12.40 -12.10 15.24
C ALA A 132 11.72 -11.09 16.18
N ALA A 133 11.27 -9.97 15.62
CA ALA A 133 10.51 -8.95 16.34
C ALA A 133 9.08 -9.39 16.68
N GLY A 134 8.55 -10.33 15.92
CA GLY A 134 7.21 -10.87 16.09
C GLY A 134 7.08 -12.24 15.43
N VAL A 135 6.00 -12.93 15.79
CA VAL A 135 5.65 -14.24 15.25
C VAL A 135 4.23 -14.19 14.71
N ASP A 136 4.04 -14.78 13.51
CA ASP A 136 2.83 -14.62 12.70
C ASP A 136 2.51 -13.14 12.46
N GLY A 137 1.33 -12.82 11.91
CA GLY A 137 0.99 -11.43 11.64
C GLY A 137 -0.44 -11.27 11.15
N ASN A 138 -1.06 -10.17 11.54
CA ASN A 138 -2.39 -9.77 11.11
C ASN A 138 -2.34 -8.32 10.62
N LEU A 139 -2.62 -8.08 9.34
CA LEU A 139 -2.73 -6.75 8.73
C LEU A 139 -4.18 -6.49 8.34
N LYS A 140 -4.77 -5.40 8.87
CA LYS A 140 -6.10 -4.91 8.48
C LYS A 140 -5.98 -3.53 7.88
N ALA A 141 -6.71 -3.29 6.80
CA ALA A 141 -6.83 -1.96 6.23
C ALA A 141 -8.25 -1.69 5.77
N THR A 142 -8.69 -0.44 5.93
CA THR A 142 -9.90 0.08 5.28
C THR A 142 -9.48 1.17 4.31
N LEU A 143 -9.85 1.04 3.04
CA LEU A 143 -9.43 1.94 1.99
C LEU A 143 -10.50 2.15 0.92
N SER A 144 -10.30 3.15 0.08
CA SER A 144 -10.89 3.26 -1.25
C SER A 144 -9.79 3.27 -2.29
N VAL A 145 -10.02 2.64 -3.45
CA VAL A 145 -9.18 2.89 -4.64
C VAL A 145 -9.82 4.05 -5.40
N ASP A 146 -9.11 5.15 -5.54
CA ASP A 146 -9.67 6.41 -6.05
C ASP A 146 -9.46 6.56 -7.55
N HIS A 147 -8.33 6.07 -8.04
CA HIS A 147 -7.97 6.09 -9.46
C HIS A 147 -7.10 4.90 -9.81
N VAL A 148 -7.25 4.38 -11.03
CA VAL A 148 -6.33 3.41 -11.61
C VAL A 148 -6.01 3.79 -13.05
N THR A 149 -4.88 3.28 -13.55
CA THR A 149 -4.44 3.57 -14.91
C THR A 149 -5.46 3.15 -15.95
N SER A 150 -5.70 4.01 -16.94
CA SER A 150 -6.61 3.74 -18.06
C SER A 150 -5.88 3.54 -19.40
N THR A 151 -4.56 3.75 -19.41
CA THR A 151 -3.70 3.66 -20.59
C THR A 151 -2.69 2.51 -20.50
N GLY A 152 -2.11 2.11 -21.63
CA GLY A 152 -1.09 1.04 -21.72
C GLY A 152 -1.61 -0.28 -22.26
N GLU A 153 -0.82 -1.33 -22.13
CA GLU A 153 -1.19 -2.68 -22.57
C GLU A 153 -2.41 -3.19 -21.81
N ILE A 154 -3.34 -3.84 -22.51
CA ILE A 154 -4.64 -4.22 -21.95
C ILE A 154 -4.53 -5.12 -20.70
N TRP A 155 -3.49 -5.95 -20.63
CA TRP A 155 -3.21 -6.84 -19.49
C TRP A 155 -2.53 -6.13 -18.30
N GLN A 156 -2.10 -4.88 -18.46
CA GLN A 156 -1.54 -4.03 -17.40
C GLN A 156 -2.52 -2.99 -16.89
N GLN A 157 -3.37 -2.44 -17.77
CA GLN A 157 -4.36 -1.40 -17.46
C GLN A 157 -5.15 -1.71 -16.18
N GLY A 158 -5.27 -0.68 -15.35
CA GLY A 158 -6.12 -0.65 -14.18
C GLY A 158 -5.58 -1.38 -12.95
N ARG A 159 -4.42 -2.06 -13.03
CA ARG A 159 -3.92 -2.91 -11.94
C ARG A 159 -3.10 -2.13 -10.91
N VAL A 160 -3.44 -2.34 -9.65
CA VAL A 160 -2.69 -1.82 -8.50
C VAL A 160 -2.62 -2.89 -7.42
N ILE A 161 -1.45 -3.09 -6.82
CA ILE A 161 -1.32 -3.84 -5.57
C ILE A 161 -1.54 -2.88 -4.41
N ILE A 162 -2.36 -3.29 -3.44
CA ILE A 162 -2.79 -2.46 -2.30
C ILE A 162 -2.27 -2.96 -0.94
N GLY A 163 -1.89 -4.23 -0.86
CA GLY A 163 -1.38 -4.85 0.36
C GLY A 163 -0.52 -6.08 0.04
N GLN A 164 0.53 -6.33 0.83
CA GLN A 164 1.46 -7.44 0.61
C GLN A 164 2.03 -7.98 1.92
N ILE A 165 2.45 -9.25 1.88
CA ILE A 165 3.56 -9.75 2.70
C ILE A 165 4.73 -9.96 1.75
N HIS A 166 5.92 -9.55 2.16
CA HIS A 166 7.14 -9.75 1.38
C HIS A 166 8.20 -10.46 2.24
N ALA A 167 8.87 -11.45 1.65
CA ALA A 167 9.96 -12.21 2.24
C ALA A 167 11.32 -11.64 1.79
N PRO A 168 12.48 -12.33 1.95
CA PRO A 168 13.75 -11.85 1.42
C PRO A 168 13.73 -11.67 -0.10
N ASP A 169 13.18 -12.65 -0.82
CA ASP A 169 13.28 -12.77 -2.28
C ASP A 169 11.91 -12.81 -2.98
N ASP A 170 10.89 -13.40 -2.36
CA ASP A 170 9.56 -13.62 -2.96
C ASP A 170 8.42 -13.05 -2.09
N GLU A 171 7.19 -13.07 -2.61
CA GLU A 171 6.03 -12.47 -1.94
C GLU A 171 4.96 -13.50 -1.53
N PRO A 172 4.85 -13.85 -0.22
CA PRO A 172 3.81 -14.77 0.27
C PRO A 172 2.40 -14.35 -0.12
N VAL A 173 2.13 -13.03 -0.21
CA VAL A 173 0.86 -12.56 -0.77
C VAL A 173 0.98 -11.17 -1.38
N LYS A 174 0.27 -10.97 -2.49
CA LYS A 174 0.01 -9.67 -3.11
C LYS A 174 -1.49 -9.51 -3.34
N ILE A 175 -2.13 -8.53 -2.72
CA ILE A 175 -3.55 -8.19 -2.94
C ILE A 175 -3.63 -7.19 -4.08
N TYR A 176 -4.33 -7.56 -5.15
CA TYR A 176 -4.56 -6.73 -6.31
C TYR A 176 -5.98 -6.18 -6.33
N TYR A 177 -6.11 -4.92 -6.75
CA TYR A 177 -7.33 -4.36 -7.32
C TYR A 177 -7.12 -4.11 -8.81
N ARG A 178 -8.17 -4.28 -9.61
CA ARG A 178 -8.16 -3.83 -11.00
C ARG A 178 -9.51 -3.39 -11.50
N LYS A 179 -9.57 -2.22 -12.13
CA LYS A 179 -10.72 -1.79 -12.92
C LYS A 179 -10.32 -1.53 -14.36
N LEU A 180 -11.02 -2.15 -15.31
CA LEU A 180 -10.81 -1.84 -16.73
C LEU A 180 -11.46 -0.50 -17.09
N PRO A 181 -10.94 0.23 -18.10
CA PRO A 181 -11.45 1.56 -18.46
C PRO A 181 -12.95 1.59 -18.77
N ASN A 182 -13.47 0.52 -19.38
CA ASN A 182 -14.86 0.39 -19.81
C ASN A 182 -15.77 -0.31 -18.77
N HIS A 183 -15.29 -0.53 -17.54
CA HIS A 183 -16.08 -1.14 -16.47
C HIS A 183 -16.45 -0.09 -15.42
N GLU A 184 -17.59 -0.26 -14.76
CA GLU A 184 -18.01 0.60 -13.64
C GLU A 184 -17.31 0.21 -12.33
N THR A 185 -17.05 -1.08 -12.14
CA THR A 185 -16.43 -1.62 -10.92
C THR A 185 -15.18 -2.44 -11.22
N GLY A 186 -14.28 -2.54 -10.25
CA GLY A 186 -13.07 -3.36 -10.32
C GLY A 186 -13.20 -4.74 -9.66
N SER A 187 -12.26 -5.61 -9.99
CA SER A 187 -12.04 -6.93 -9.39
C SER A 187 -10.96 -6.89 -8.31
N VAL A 188 -10.97 -7.89 -7.43
CA VAL A 188 -9.97 -8.12 -6.39
C VAL A 188 -9.54 -9.58 -6.40
N TRP A 189 -8.24 -9.81 -6.29
CA TRP A 189 -7.66 -11.15 -6.14
C TRP A 189 -6.37 -11.09 -5.33
N ILE A 190 -5.92 -12.26 -4.87
CA ILE A 190 -4.58 -12.40 -4.34
C ILE A 190 -3.70 -13.23 -5.27
N SER A 191 -2.41 -12.93 -5.31
CA SER A 191 -1.40 -13.92 -5.73
C SER A 191 -0.60 -14.38 -4.52
N HIS A 192 -0.35 -15.69 -4.45
CA HIS A 192 0.60 -16.30 -3.52
C HIS A 192 1.74 -16.86 -4.35
N GLU A 193 2.96 -16.40 -4.10
CA GLU A 193 4.18 -16.93 -4.71
C GLU A 193 4.85 -17.83 -3.68
N PRO A 194 4.97 -19.15 -3.89
CA PRO A 194 5.89 -19.97 -3.10
C PRO A 194 7.32 -19.46 -3.26
N ASN A 195 8.15 -19.59 -2.24
CA ASN A 195 9.56 -19.21 -2.30
C ASN A 195 10.29 -19.96 -3.44
N GLY A 196 10.82 -19.21 -4.41
CA GLY A 196 11.41 -19.73 -5.65
C GLY A 196 10.42 -20.35 -6.65
N GLY A 197 9.12 -20.11 -6.49
CA GLY A 197 8.04 -20.64 -7.31
C GLY A 197 7.37 -19.60 -8.23
N ASP A 198 6.33 -20.02 -8.95
CA ASP A 198 5.49 -19.13 -9.76
C ASP A 198 4.27 -18.63 -8.96
N ASP A 199 3.77 -17.44 -9.30
CA ASP A 199 2.52 -16.88 -8.76
C ASP A 199 1.32 -17.83 -8.95
N ILE A 200 0.65 -18.17 -7.85
CA ILE A 200 -0.65 -18.85 -7.81
C ILE A 200 -1.73 -17.80 -7.60
N ILE A 201 -2.69 -17.70 -8.53
CA ILE A 201 -3.72 -16.66 -8.54
C ILE A 201 -5.04 -17.17 -7.95
N PHE A 202 -5.58 -16.45 -6.96
CA PHE A 202 -6.87 -16.73 -6.33
C PHE A 202 -7.83 -15.56 -6.52
N PRO A 203 -8.75 -15.62 -7.51
CA PRO A 203 -9.81 -14.63 -7.67
C PRO A 203 -10.72 -14.59 -6.44
N MET A 204 -11.01 -13.40 -5.93
CA MET A 204 -11.92 -13.22 -4.80
C MET A 204 -13.22 -12.53 -5.26
N ILE A 205 -13.09 -11.38 -5.92
CA ILE A 205 -14.21 -10.62 -6.48
C ILE A 205 -13.93 -10.39 -7.96
N GLY A 206 -14.81 -10.89 -8.82
CA GLY A 206 -14.70 -10.68 -10.27
C GLY A 206 -13.50 -11.37 -10.95
N PRO A 207 -13.27 -11.06 -12.24
CA PRO A 207 -12.26 -11.73 -13.05
C PRO A 207 -10.86 -11.11 -12.90
N THR A 208 -9.82 -11.93 -13.12
CA THR A 208 -8.41 -11.49 -13.22
C THR A 208 -7.99 -11.17 -14.66
N LYS A 209 -8.88 -11.43 -15.62
CA LYS A 209 -8.66 -11.26 -17.07
C LYS A 209 -8.95 -9.83 -17.54
N PRO A 210 -8.38 -9.42 -18.68
CA PRO A 210 -7.40 -10.13 -19.51
C PRO A 210 -6.02 -10.19 -18.85
N ASN A 211 -5.23 -11.23 -19.14
CA ASN A 211 -3.88 -11.41 -18.60
C ASN A 211 -2.85 -11.48 -19.73
N TYR A 212 -1.55 -11.55 -19.37
CA TYR A 212 -0.45 -11.54 -20.35
C TYR A 212 -0.61 -12.58 -21.47
N TRP A 213 -1.20 -13.74 -21.18
CA TRP A 213 -1.39 -14.82 -22.15
C TRP A 213 -2.72 -14.78 -22.90
N LYS A 214 -3.72 -14.05 -22.38
CA LYS A 214 -5.11 -14.04 -22.86
C LYS A 214 -5.61 -12.60 -23.01
N GLN A 215 -5.38 -12.04 -24.19
CA GLN A 215 -5.60 -10.62 -24.50
C GLN A 215 -6.59 -10.37 -25.65
N LYS A 216 -7.16 -11.41 -26.25
CA LYS A 216 -8.10 -11.27 -27.38
C LYS A 216 -9.45 -10.76 -26.87
N ASP A 217 -10.26 -10.12 -27.71
CA ASP A 217 -11.58 -9.58 -27.34
C ASP A 217 -12.47 -10.59 -26.58
N LYS A 218 -12.42 -11.87 -26.96
CA LYS A 218 -13.16 -12.95 -26.29
C LYS A 218 -12.71 -13.23 -24.84
N ASP A 219 -11.48 -12.86 -24.51
CA ASP A 219 -10.86 -13.03 -23.19
C ASP A 219 -11.06 -11.79 -22.30
N ILE A 220 -11.52 -10.68 -22.87
CA ILE A 220 -11.80 -9.42 -22.16
C ILE A 220 -13.24 -9.48 -21.63
N PRO A 221 -13.44 -9.47 -20.30
CA PRO A 221 -14.79 -9.40 -19.74
C PRO A 221 -15.47 -8.10 -20.18
N LYS A 222 -16.71 -8.17 -20.67
CA LYS A 222 -17.45 -6.98 -21.12
C LYS A 222 -17.83 -6.08 -19.95
N SER A 223 -18.23 -6.68 -18.83
CA SER A 223 -18.52 -6.03 -17.55
C SER A 223 -18.56 -7.09 -16.45
N TYR A 224 -18.55 -6.64 -15.20
CA TYR A 224 -18.87 -7.43 -14.01
C TYR A 224 -19.44 -6.47 -12.98
N ASN A 225 -20.66 -6.72 -12.49
CA ASN A 225 -21.44 -5.72 -11.76
C ASN A 225 -21.39 -5.87 -10.23
N ASP A 226 -20.78 -6.94 -9.70
CA ASP A 226 -20.61 -7.13 -8.25
C ASP A 226 -19.16 -6.81 -7.79
N GLY A 227 -18.46 -5.99 -8.56
CA GLY A 227 -17.13 -5.50 -8.22
C GLY A 227 -17.14 -4.45 -7.12
N ILE A 228 -16.00 -3.75 -6.99
CA ILE A 228 -15.81 -2.60 -6.10
C ILE A 228 -15.57 -1.35 -6.96
N ALA A 229 -16.42 -0.34 -6.86
CA ALA A 229 -16.28 0.91 -7.62
C ALA A 229 -15.06 1.72 -7.16
N LEU A 230 -14.59 2.66 -8.00
CA LEU A 230 -13.63 3.66 -7.52
C LEU A 230 -14.30 4.55 -6.47
N GLY A 231 -13.60 4.87 -5.39
CA GLY A 231 -14.12 5.62 -4.25
C GLY A 231 -15.01 4.82 -3.29
N GLU A 232 -15.38 3.57 -3.61
CA GLU A 232 -16.09 2.69 -2.68
C GLU A 232 -15.13 2.24 -1.55
N LYS A 233 -15.52 2.47 -0.29
CA LYS A 233 -14.76 1.98 0.86
C LYS A 233 -14.96 0.47 1.01
N PHE A 234 -13.87 -0.25 1.20
CA PHE A 234 -13.86 -1.67 1.56
C PHE A 234 -12.67 -1.95 2.48
N SER A 235 -12.68 -3.11 3.11
CA SER A 235 -11.59 -3.53 3.98
C SER A 235 -10.96 -4.83 3.48
N TYR A 236 -9.66 -4.99 3.74
CA TYR A 236 -9.00 -6.27 3.64
C TYR A 236 -8.35 -6.64 4.98
N GLU A 237 -8.27 -7.95 5.24
CA GLU A 237 -7.50 -8.53 6.33
C GLU A 237 -6.60 -9.63 5.75
N ILE A 238 -5.32 -9.61 6.12
CA ILE A 238 -4.37 -10.71 5.90
C ILE A 238 -4.04 -11.26 7.28
N ASP A 239 -4.47 -12.48 7.55
CA ASP A 239 -4.26 -13.16 8.82
C ASP A 239 -3.40 -14.41 8.62
N ILE A 240 -2.27 -14.46 9.34
CA ILE A 240 -1.33 -15.58 9.31
C ILE A 240 -1.43 -16.33 10.64
N ASN A 241 -1.59 -17.65 10.56
CA ASN A 241 -1.48 -18.55 11.70
C ASN A 241 -0.65 -19.78 11.30
N GLY A 242 0.62 -19.78 11.69
CA GLY A 242 1.54 -20.82 11.26
C GLY A 242 1.75 -20.79 9.76
N SER A 243 1.35 -21.85 9.06
CA SER A 243 1.41 -21.93 7.60
C SER A 243 0.11 -21.53 6.91
N ASP A 244 -0.97 -21.33 7.67
CA ASP A 244 -2.26 -20.96 7.11
C ASP A 244 -2.32 -19.44 6.92
N MET A 245 -2.60 -19.02 5.70
CA MET A 245 -2.97 -17.65 5.39
C MET A 245 -4.46 -17.57 5.11
N THR A 246 -5.14 -16.63 5.76
CA THR A 246 -6.51 -16.24 5.43
C THR A 246 -6.53 -14.80 4.97
N VAL A 247 -7.08 -14.56 3.77
CA VAL A 247 -7.36 -13.21 3.27
C VAL A 247 -8.86 -13.00 3.22
N THR A 248 -9.33 -11.92 3.82
CA THR A 248 -10.75 -11.54 3.85
C THR A 248 -10.93 -10.19 3.17
N ILE A 249 -11.95 -10.06 2.32
CA ILE A 249 -12.43 -8.79 1.79
C ILE A 249 -13.83 -8.52 2.34
N SER A 250 -13.99 -7.39 3.02
CA SER A 250 -15.25 -6.97 3.66
C SER A 250 -15.79 -5.71 3.00
N ARG A 251 -17.10 -5.66 2.76
CA ARG A 251 -17.80 -4.54 2.12
C ARG A 251 -19.09 -4.26 2.88
N GLU A 252 -19.43 -2.98 3.05
CA GLU A 252 -20.65 -2.60 3.77
C GLU A 252 -21.89 -3.25 3.13
N GLY A 253 -22.73 -3.88 3.96
CA GLY A 253 -23.97 -4.53 3.52
C GLY A 253 -23.79 -5.80 2.68
N LYS A 254 -22.56 -6.33 2.51
CA LYS A 254 -22.30 -7.57 1.79
C LYS A 254 -21.60 -8.59 2.71
N ALA A 255 -21.74 -9.87 2.40
CA ALA A 255 -21.02 -10.93 3.09
C ALA A 255 -19.51 -10.86 2.77
N ASP A 256 -18.69 -11.26 3.74
CA ASP A 256 -17.24 -11.36 3.57
C ASP A 256 -16.88 -12.37 2.46
N VAL A 257 -15.86 -12.01 1.69
CA VAL A 257 -15.23 -12.93 0.72
C VAL A 257 -13.91 -13.39 1.32
N VAL A 258 -13.78 -14.70 1.56
CA VAL A 258 -12.64 -15.28 2.27
C VAL A 258 -11.89 -16.24 1.36
N GLN A 259 -10.57 -16.07 1.27
CA GLN A 259 -9.65 -16.99 0.60
C GLN A 259 -8.67 -17.55 1.63
N LYS A 260 -8.56 -18.87 1.69
CA LYS A 260 -7.56 -19.57 2.52
C LYS A 260 -6.48 -20.19 1.64
N VAL A 261 -5.24 -20.11 2.07
CA VAL A 261 -4.07 -20.67 1.39
C VAL A 261 -3.22 -21.39 2.43
N ASP A 262 -3.03 -22.70 2.24
CA ASP A 262 -2.05 -23.48 3.01
C ASP A 262 -0.67 -23.26 2.39
N MET A 263 0.24 -22.67 3.17
CA MET A 263 1.61 -22.36 2.76
C MET A 263 2.66 -23.31 3.36
N GLN A 264 2.25 -24.46 3.90
CA GLN A 264 3.15 -25.42 4.58
C GLN A 264 4.33 -25.81 3.68
N ASN A 265 4.10 -25.95 2.38
CA ASN A 265 5.11 -26.34 1.39
C ASN A 265 5.62 -25.16 0.55
N SER A 266 5.38 -23.91 0.98
CA SER A 266 5.77 -22.71 0.24
C SER A 266 7.16 -22.19 0.59
N GLY A 267 7.91 -22.89 1.45
CA GLY A 267 9.31 -22.56 1.76
C GLY A 267 9.51 -21.36 2.69
N TYR A 268 8.44 -20.80 3.25
CA TYR A 268 8.49 -19.62 4.12
C TYR A 268 8.72 -19.94 5.61
N GLY A 269 8.64 -21.21 5.99
CA GLY A 269 9.02 -21.70 7.32
C GLY A 269 10.52 -21.98 7.50
N LEU A 270 11.37 -21.70 6.50
CA LEU A 270 12.80 -22.03 6.59
C LEU A 270 13.59 -21.03 7.46
N LYS A 271 14.74 -21.46 8.00
CA LYS A 271 15.56 -20.70 8.98
C LYS A 271 15.77 -19.21 8.64
N ASP A 272 16.09 -18.88 7.40
CA ASP A 272 16.48 -17.51 7.00
C ASP A 272 15.33 -16.69 6.38
N GLN A 273 14.11 -17.21 6.47
CA GLN A 273 12.92 -16.49 6.01
C GLN A 273 12.44 -15.52 7.08
N TRP A 274 12.17 -14.29 6.66
CA TRP A 274 11.64 -13.21 7.49
C TRP A 274 10.69 -12.38 6.65
N MET A 275 9.69 -11.83 7.31
CA MET A 275 8.54 -11.20 6.69
C MET A 275 8.42 -9.75 7.13
N TYR A 276 7.72 -8.98 6.30
CA TYR A 276 7.23 -7.65 6.63
C TYR A 276 6.00 -7.36 5.77
N PHE A 277 5.05 -6.65 6.34
CA PHE A 277 3.89 -6.15 5.63
C PHE A 277 4.23 -4.94 4.75
N LYS A 278 3.41 -4.75 3.71
CA LYS A 278 3.40 -3.55 2.88
C LYS A 278 1.96 -3.13 2.60
N ALA A 279 1.72 -1.82 2.51
CA ALA A 279 0.41 -1.25 2.20
C ALA A 279 0.56 0.10 1.49
N GLY A 280 -0.34 0.42 0.57
CA GLY A 280 -0.30 1.65 -0.22
C GLY A 280 -0.71 1.39 -1.66
N VAL A 281 0.01 1.98 -2.63
CA VAL A 281 -0.19 1.68 -4.05
C VAL A 281 1.12 1.31 -4.74
N TYR A 282 1.18 0.08 -5.26
CA TYR A 282 2.25 -0.39 -6.14
C TYR A 282 1.69 -0.58 -7.56
N ASN A 283 2.12 0.29 -8.48
CA ASN A 283 1.51 0.44 -9.81
C ASN A 283 1.95 -0.66 -10.77
N GLN A 284 1.05 -1.60 -11.09
CA GLN A 284 1.37 -2.77 -11.91
C GLN A 284 1.23 -2.50 -13.43
N ASN A 285 1.37 -1.24 -13.82
CA ASN A 285 1.40 -0.77 -15.19
C ASN A 285 2.64 0.09 -15.45
N ARG A 286 3.36 -0.26 -16.52
CA ARG A 286 4.60 0.38 -16.99
C ARG A 286 4.56 0.71 -18.48
N SER A 287 3.40 0.62 -19.09
CA SER A 287 3.23 0.65 -20.55
C SER A 287 2.30 1.77 -21.04
N GLY A 288 1.62 2.46 -20.12
CA GLY A 288 0.73 3.57 -20.43
C GLY A 288 1.44 4.91 -20.53
N ASN A 289 0.62 5.97 -20.56
CA ASN A 289 1.08 7.34 -20.48
C ASN A 289 1.88 7.55 -19.17
N PRO A 290 3.11 8.09 -19.23
CA PRO A 290 3.94 8.35 -18.06
C PRO A 290 3.23 8.98 -16.85
N GLU A 291 2.32 9.91 -17.10
CA GLU A 291 1.60 10.69 -16.07
C GLU A 291 0.30 10.03 -15.60
N ASP A 292 -0.17 8.97 -16.27
CA ASP A 292 -1.30 8.18 -15.79
C ASP A 292 -0.90 7.48 -14.47
N TYR A 293 -1.84 7.23 -13.58
CA TYR A 293 -1.51 6.90 -12.19
C TYR A 293 -2.51 5.96 -11.52
N VAL A 294 -2.09 5.42 -10.38
CA VAL A 294 -2.94 4.74 -9.41
C VAL A 294 -2.99 5.57 -8.14
N GLN A 295 -4.13 5.57 -7.46
CA GLN A 295 -4.33 6.26 -6.20
C GLN A 295 -5.29 5.47 -5.30
N ALA A 296 -4.98 5.42 -4.01
CA ALA A 296 -5.87 4.90 -2.99
C ALA A 296 -5.77 5.74 -1.71
N THR A 297 -6.88 5.84 -1.00
CA THR A 297 -6.97 6.52 0.30
C THR A 297 -7.22 5.49 1.39
N PHE A 298 -6.34 5.42 2.38
CA PHE A 298 -6.43 4.53 3.54
C PHE A 298 -7.02 5.29 4.73
N TYR A 299 -8.09 4.75 5.30
CA TYR A 299 -8.82 5.30 6.45
C TYR A 299 -8.50 4.56 7.75
N SER A 300 -8.02 3.32 7.66
CA SER A 300 -7.44 2.59 8.79
C SER A 300 -6.33 1.67 8.29
N LEU A 301 -5.33 1.44 9.14
CA LEU A 301 -4.22 0.53 8.88
C LEU A 301 -3.70 0.01 10.22
N ASP A 302 -4.02 -1.24 10.54
CA ASP A 302 -3.68 -1.87 11.82
C ASP A 302 -2.85 -3.12 11.56
N VAL A 303 -1.76 -3.26 12.32
CA VAL A 303 -0.88 -4.44 12.26
C VAL A 303 -0.67 -4.99 13.66
N ASN A 304 -0.80 -6.30 13.82
CA ASN A 304 -0.56 -7.00 15.06
C ASN A 304 0.26 -8.27 14.82
N HIS A 305 1.07 -8.63 15.82
CA HIS A 305 1.89 -9.85 15.82
C HIS A 305 1.74 -10.59 17.15
N GLY A 306 1.95 -11.90 17.13
CA GLY A 306 2.22 -12.65 18.35
C GLY A 306 3.61 -12.33 18.90
N SER A 307 3.78 -12.52 20.21
CA SER A 307 5.09 -12.35 20.85
C SER A 307 6.09 -13.41 20.36
N ALA A 308 7.35 -13.01 20.21
CA ALA A 308 8.47 -13.93 20.02
C ALA A 308 8.53 -14.96 21.16
N LYS A 309 8.96 -16.19 20.84
CA LYS A 309 9.02 -17.33 21.78
C LYS A 309 10.36 -17.45 22.49
#